data_AF-A0A2V7NVF3-F1
#
_entry.id   AF-A0A2V7NVF3-F1
#
_cell.length_a   1.000
_cell.length_b   1.000
_cell.length_c   1.000
_cell.angle_alpha   90.00
_cell.angle_beta   90.00
_cell.angle_gamma   90.00
#
_symmetry.space_group_name_H-M   'P 1'
#
loop_
_entity.id
_entity.type
_entity.pdbx_description
1 polymer ?
#
loop_
_entity_poly.entity_id
_entity_poly.type
_entity_poly.pdbx_seq_one_letter_code
_entity_poly.pdbx_strand_id
1 'polypeptide(L)'
;MTHAPERRQVVRFAFYKLDPAWRRLSAERQASSKIEFGETIEGFHGQLLLRPYGLVGIRGDCDFLLWQVAENLDALVALQTALNRTDLGAYLSLPYSYLAMTRRSIYEFPEDPGQPSRLVIRPSDARYLFVYPFIKTRGWYMLPKAERQTMMDEHVRVGRKYPSIRLNTTYSYGLDDQEFIVAFEGDQPGDFLDLVMELRESKASSYTLRDTPTFTCVQMSLWDMLDTLGGAGAAQAVSRRPARADGYTPAASLADLPPGSSMRVYAAGEAVALFNVNGTVYAISNRCTHARASLSEGTVDAARCVVTCPWHAGVFSLESGQVLDGPPSLPVATYRVKLEGDTVLIAPAEAREASVAG
;
A
#
# COMPACT_ATOMS: atom_id res chain seq x y z
N MET A 1 -24.52 33.65 7.66
CA MET A 1 -23.06 33.50 7.48
C MET A 1 -22.84 32.45 6.40
N THR A 2 -22.44 32.87 5.21
CA THR A 2 -22.11 31.97 4.09
C THR A 2 -20.78 31.29 4.40
N HIS A 3 -20.82 30.08 4.97
CA HIS A 3 -19.64 29.24 5.05
C HIS A 3 -19.17 28.96 3.63
N ALA A 4 -17.95 29.39 3.28
CA ALA A 4 -17.26 28.87 2.11
C ALA A 4 -17.29 27.33 2.20
N PRO A 5 -17.63 26.61 1.12
CA PRO A 5 -17.73 25.16 1.18
C PRO A 5 -16.38 24.58 1.60
N GLU A 6 -16.37 23.84 2.73
CA GLU A 6 -15.18 23.13 3.17
C GLU A 6 -14.74 22.16 2.07
N ARG A 7 -13.48 22.21 1.67
CA ARG A 7 -12.93 21.32 0.65
C ARG A 7 -12.91 19.89 1.21
N ARG A 8 -13.63 18.99 0.53
CA ARG A 8 -13.76 17.57 0.90
C ARG A 8 -13.06 16.73 -0.15
N GLN A 9 -12.51 15.60 0.29
CA GLN A 9 -11.92 14.61 -0.60
C GLN A 9 -12.94 13.51 -0.89
N VAL A 10 -12.93 13.03 -2.12
CA VAL A 10 -13.63 11.83 -2.53
C VAL A 10 -12.74 10.64 -2.20
N VAL A 11 -13.31 9.62 -1.56
CA VAL A 11 -12.60 8.42 -1.13
C VAL A 11 -13.27 7.20 -1.72
N ARG A 12 -12.48 6.32 -2.32
CA ARG A 12 -12.98 5.07 -2.91
C ARG A 12 -12.13 3.89 -2.46
N PHE A 13 -12.80 2.82 -2.02
CA PHE A 13 -12.17 1.54 -1.71
C PHE A 13 -12.57 0.54 -2.80
N ALA A 14 -11.68 0.35 -3.77
CA ALA A 14 -11.92 -0.49 -4.94
C ALA A 14 -11.30 -1.88 -4.75
N PHE A 15 -12.14 -2.89 -4.52
CA PHE A 15 -11.71 -4.28 -4.33
C PHE A 15 -11.84 -5.05 -5.62
N TYR A 16 -10.75 -5.69 -6.02
CA TYR A 16 -10.64 -6.42 -7.28
C TYR A 16 -10.53 -7.93 -7.03
N LYS A 17 -11.12 -8.70 -7.94
CA LYS A 17 -10.98 -10.15 -8.01
C LYS A 17 -10.48 -10.53 -9.40
N LEU A 18 -9.40 -11.31 -9.41
CA LEU A 18 -8.81 -11.85 -10.62
C LEU A 18 -9.57 -13.10 -11.08
N ASP A 19 -9.90 -13.13 -12.37
CA ASP A 19 -10.36 -14.33 -13.05
C ASP A 19 -9.21 -15.36 -13.10
N PRO A 20 -9.40 -16.59 -12.57
CA PRO A 20 -8.41 -17.67 -12.67
C PRO A 20 -7.92 -17.98 -14.09
N ALA A 21 -8.67 -17.59 -15.14
CA ALA A 21 -8.25 -17.69 -16.54
C ALA A 21 -6.92 -16.98 -16.81
N TRP A 22 -6.67 -15.84 -16.16
CA TRP A 22 -5.40 -15.12 -16.31
C TRP A 22 -4.19 -15.96 -15.89
N ARG A 23 -4.33 -16.78 -14.84
CA ARG A 23 -3.25 -17.66 -14.35
C ARG A 23 -2.91 -18.80 -15.32
N ARG A 24 -3.74 -19.04 -16.34
CA ARG A 24 -3.49 -20.03 -17.41
C ARG A 24 -2.79 -19.45 -18.63
N LEU A 25 -2.58 -18.13 -18.67
CA LEU A 25 -1.78 -17.47 -19.72
C LEU A 25 -0.30 -17.86 -19.60
N SER A 26 0.49 -17.53 -20.63
CA SER A 26 1.93 -17.70 -20.57
C SER A 26 2.57 -16.78 -19.53
N ALA A 27 3.75 -17.14 -19.03
CA ALA A 27 4.47 -16.35 -18.05
C ALA A 27 4.82 -14.95 -18.59
N GLU A 28 5.15 -14.85 -19.88
CA GLU A 28 5.45 -13.58 -20.55
C GLU A 28 4.23 -12.65 -20.55
N ARG A 29 3.05 -13.18 -20.89
CA ARG A 29 1.83 -12.37 -20.94
C ARG A 29 1.35 -11.96 -19.55
N GLN A 30 1.48 -12.84 -18.56
CA GLN A 30 1.20 -12.49 -17.17
C GLN A 30 2.08 -11.32 -16.71
N ALA A 31 3.37 -11.37 -17.01
CA ALA A 31 4.26 -10.30 -16.61
C ALA A 31 4.05 -9.00 -17.39
N SER A 32 3.88 -9.05 -18.71
CA SER A 32 3.62 -7.85 -19.51
C SER A 32 2.33 -7.17 -19.08
N SER A 33 1.27 -7.94 -18.79
CA SER A 33 -0.01 -7.40 -18.31
C SER A 33 0.09 -6.81 -16.90
N LYS A 34 0.89 -7.38 -16.00
CA LYS A 34 1.21 -6.75 -14.70
C LYS A 34 1.96 -5.43 -14.88
N ILE A 35 2.97 -5.39 -15.76
CA ILE A 35 3.76 -4.19 -16.04
C ILE A 35 2.86 -3.07 -16.57
N GLU A 36 2.07 -3.34 -17.61
CA GLU A 36 1.14 -2.37 -18.19
C GLU A 36 0.17 -1.82 -17.13
N PHE A 37 -0.42 -2.70 -16.30
CA PHE A 37 -1.35 -2.29 -15.24
C PHE A 37 -0.68 -1.42 -14.18
N GLY A 38 0.52 -1.81 -13.73
CA GLY A 38 1.27 -1.06 -12.72
C GLY A 38 1.74 0.30 -13.24
N GLU A 39 2.28 0.37 -14.45
CA GLU A 39 2.69 1.62 -15.10
C GLU A 39 1.49 2.54 -15.36
N THR A 40 0.34 1.97 -15.72
CA THR A 40 -0.91 2.73 -15.84
C THR A 40 -1.28 3.40 -14.52
N ILE A 41 -1.18 2.70 -13.39
CA ILE A 41 -1.43 3.27 -12.06
C ILE A 41 -0.42 4.37 -11.72
N GLU A 42 0.87 4.12 -11.95
CA GLU A 42 1.94 5.09 -11.67
C GLU A 42 1.77 6.38 -12.51
N GLY A 43 1.20 6.30 -13.71
CA GLY A 43 0.85 7.46 -14.53
C GLY A 43 -0.20 8.40 -13.91
N PHE A 44 -0.94 7.96 -12.88
CA PHE A 44 -1.86 8.79 -12.11
C PHE A 44 -1.24 9.38 -10.83
N HIS A 45 0.07 9.16 -10.59
CA HIS A 45 0.78 9.81 -9.50
C HIS A 45 0.61 11.34 -9.56
N GLY A 46 0.35 11.95 -8.41
CA GLY A 46 0.10 13.39 -8.29
C GLY A 46 -1.32 13.85 -8.64
N GLN A 47 -2.14 13.01 -9.29
CA GLN A 47 -3.55 13.33 -9.58
C GLN A 47 -4.49 12.87 -8.46
N LEU A 48 -4.19 11.72 -7.86
CA LEU A 48 -4.87 11.18 -6.69
C LEU A 48 -3.87 10.46 -5.78
N LEU A 49 -4.20 10.36 -4.50
CA LEU A 49 -3.49 9.46 -3.59
C LEU A 49 -4.04 8.05 -3.80
N LEU A 50 -3.15 7.09 -4.02
CA LEU A 50 -3.48 5.68 -4.19
C LEU A 50 -2.61 4.82 -3.28
N ARG A 51 -3.24 3.89 -2.57
CA ARG A 51 -2.54 2.89 -1.76
C ARG A 51 -3.00 1.48 -2.09
N PRO A 52 -2.08 0.58 -2.47
CA PRO A 52 -2.38 -0.82 -2.77
C PRO A 52 -2.31 -1.69 -1.52
N TYR A 53 -3.19 -2.69 -1.46
CA TYR A 53 -3.21 -3.70 -0.40
C TYR A 53 -3.52 -5.07 -0.99
N GLY A 54 -2.85 -6.12 -0.53
CA GLY A 54 -3.12 -7.50 -0.91
C GLY A 54 -4.12 -8.19 0.00
N LEU A 55 -4.97 -9.05 -0.59
CA LEU A 55 -5.95 -9.90 0.10
C LEU A 55 -5.85 -11.38 -0.30
N VAL A 56 -4.96 -11.73 -1.23
CA VAL A 56 -4.71 -13.13 -1.64
C VAL A 56 -4.42 -14.00 -0.42
N GLY A 57 -5.16 -15.10 -0.27
CA GLY A 57 -5.04 -16.04 0.85
C GLY A 57 -5.79 -15.62 2.12
N ILE A 58 -6.36 -14.42 2.16
CA ILE A 58 -7.14 -13.91 3.30
C ILE A 58 -8.64 -13.98 2.98
N ARG A 59 -9.03 -13.60 1.76
CA ARG A 59 -10.43 -13.51 1.33
C ARG A 59 -10.65 -14.23 0.01
N GLY A 60 -11.77 -14.96 -0.13
CA GLY A 60 -12.04 -15.77 -1.33
C GLY A 60 -12.55 -14.96 -2.53
N ASP A 61 -13.31 -13.91 -2.26
CA ASP A 61 -14.04 -13.10 -3.23
C ASP A 61 -13.29 -11.82 -3.65
N CYS A 62 -12.11 -11.52 -3.09
CA CYS A 62 -11.25 -10.41 -3.50
C CYS A 62 -9.76 -10.82 -3.40
N ASP A 63 -8.93 -10.33 -4.32
CA ASP A 63 -7.48 -10.59 -4.32
C ASP A 63 -6.66 -9.34 -3.91
N PHE A 64 -7.15 -8.13 -4.20
CA PHE A 64 -6.49 -6.90 -3.78
C PHE A 64 -7.44 -5.70 -3.67
N LEU A 65 -6.96 -4.64 -3.01
CA LEU A 65 -7.65 -3.36 -2.82
C LEU A 65 -6.75 -2.23 -3.33
N LEU A 66 -7.34 -1.30 -4.08
CA LEU A 66 -6.76 0.02 -4.33
C LEU A 66 -7.57 1.06 -3.53
N TRP A 67 -6.99 1.59 -2.46
CA TRP A 67 -7.56 2.70 -1.70
C TRP A 67 -7.20 4.02 -2.39
N GLN A 68 -8.21 4.73 -2.87
CA GLN A 68 -8.09 5.92 -3.71
C GLN A 68 -8.66 7.14 -2.98
N VAL A 69 -7.92 8.26 -2.99
CA VAL A 69 -8.37 9.54 -2.46
C VAL A 69 -8.11 10.62 -3.52
N ALA A 70 -9.17 11.28 -3.96
CA ALA A 70 -9.13 12.27 -5.02
C ALA A 70 -9.86 13.56 -4.62
N GLU A 71 -9.59 14.64 -5.34
CA GLU A 71 -10.26 15.94 -5.16
C GLU A 71 -11.62 16.00 -5.85
N ASN A 72 -11.88 15.11 -6.82
CA ASN A 72 -13.13 15.03 -7.58
C ASN A 72 -13.38 13.59 -8.07
N LEU A 73 -14.60 13.35 -8.55
CA LEU A 73 -15.03 12.05 -9.08
C LEU A 73 -14.39 11.72 -10.43
N ASP A 74 -14.14 12.72 -11.26
CA ASP A 74 -13.62 12.53 -12.62
C ASP A 74 -12.25 11.84 -12.62
N ALA A 75 -11.40 12.14 -11.65
CA ALA A 75 -10.11 11.47 -11.46
C ALA A 75 -10.28 9.96 -11.20
N LEU A 76 -11.29 9.56 -10.42
CA LEU A 76 -11.59 8.15 -10.14
C LEU A 76 -12.11 7.43 -11.39
N VAL A 77 -12.97 8.10 -12.17
CA VAL A 77 -13.49 7.59 -13.44
C VAL A 77 -12.37 7.44 -14.47
N ALA A 78 -11.49 8.43 -14.57
CA ALA A 78 -10.35 8.42 -15.48
C ALA A 78 -9.40 7.26 -15.16
N LEU A 79 -9.04 7.08 -13.87
CA LEU A 79 -8.23 5.95 -13.43
C LEU A 79 -8.90 4.61 -13.78
N GLN A 80 -10.16 4.41 -13.39
CA GLN A 80 -10.85 3.15 -13.68
C GLN A 80 -10.94 2.86 -15.18
N THR A 81 -11.19 3.89 -16.00
CA THR A 81 -11.24 3.79 -17.45
C THR A 81 -9.89 3.35 -18.02
N ALA A 82 -8.79 3.90 -17.52
CA ALA A 82 -7.44 3.50 -17.92
C ALA A 82 -7.14 2.06 -17.51
N LEU A 83 -7.45 1.67 -16.27
CA LEU A 83 -7.23 0.30 -15.79
C LEU A 83 -8.01 -0.73 -16.62
N ASN A 84 -9.27 -0.45 -16.96
CA ASN A 84 -10.11 -1.33 -17.76
C ASN A 84 -9.59 -1.52 -19.20
N ARG A 85 -8.66 -0.68 -19.69
CA ARG A 85 -8.06 -0.80 -21.02
C ARG A 85 -6.81 -1.69 -21.06
N THR A 86 -6.24 -1.99 -19.91
CA THR A 86 -5.04 -2.85 -19.81
C THR A 86 -5.39 -4.33 -20.03
N ASP A 87 -4.43 -5.14 -20.44
CA ASP A 87 -4.63 -6.59 -20.64
C ASP A 87 -5.02 -7.27 -19.31
N LEU A 88 -4.40 -6.89 -18.18
CA LEU A 88 -4.78 -7.41 -16.86
C LEU A 88 -6.21 -6.98 -16.48
N GLY A 89 -6.59 -5.74 -16.79
CA GLY A 89 -7.92 -5.19 -16.53
C GLY A 89 -9.06 -6.04 -17.11
N ALA A 90 -8.83 -6.69 -18.25
CA ALA A 90 -9.81 -7.59 -18.88
C ALA A 90 -10.11 -8.85 -18.03
N TYR A 91 -9.24 -9.21 -17.09
CA TYR A 91 -9.40 -10.35 -16.17
C TYR A 91 -9.76 -9.92 -14.75
N LEU A 92 -10.03 -8.63 -14.52
CA LEU A 92 -10.38 -8.12 -13.20
C LEU A 92 -11.87 -7.82 -13.14
N SER A 93 -12.53 -8.41 -12.16
CA SER A 93 -13.85 -7.97 -11.70
C SER A 93 -13.68 -7.07 -10.49
N LEU A 94 -14.65 -6.17 -10.28
CA LEU A 94 -14.67 -5.24 -9.15
C LEU A 94 -15.86 -5.59 -8.24
N PRO A 95 -15.78 -6.68 -7.46
CA PRO A 95 -16.90 -7.17 -6.65
C PRO A 95 -17.39 -6.15 -5.61
N TYR A 96 -16.50 -5.26 -5.14
CA TYR A 96 -16.88 -4.18 -4.22
C TYR A 96 -16.18 -2.87 -4.59
N SER A 97 -16.94 -1.78 -4.55
CA SER A 97 -16.45 -0.43 -4.81
C SER A 97 -17.19 0.55 -3.93
N TYR A 98 -16.63 0.86 -2.77
CA TYR A 98 -17.29 1.76 -1.84
C TYR A 98 -16.88 3.21 -2.07
N LEU A 99 -17.85 4.05 -2.42
CA LEU A 99 -17.66 5.49 -2.61
C LEU A 99 -18.08 6.26 -1.36
N ALA A 100 -17.23 7.17 -0.92
CA ALA A 100 -17.47 8.02 0.24
C ALA A 100 -16.79 9.40 0.08
N MET A 101 -17.05 10.30 1.02
CA MET A 101 -16.37 11.58 1.12
C MET A 101 -15.91 11.87 2.56
N THR A 102 -14.85 12.67 2.69
CA THR A 102 -14.46 13.21 3.99
C THR A 102 -15.48 14.21 4.49
N ARG A 103 -15.77 14.17 5.79
CA ARG A 103 -16.70 15.08 6.45
C ARG A 103 -16.39 15.14 7.94
N ARG A 104 -16.55 16.32 8.56
CA ARG A 104 -16.51 16.44 10.02
C ARG A 104 -17.65 15.65 10.67
N SER A 105 -17.35 15.04 11.81
CA SER A 105 -18.35 14.42 12.67
C SER A 105 -19.41 15.45 13.10
N ILE A 106 -20.67 15.02 13.17
CA ILE A 106 -21.76 15.81 13.77
C ILE A 106 -21.77 15.74 15.29
N TYR A 107 -21.04 14.77 15.85
CA TYR A 107 -20.83 14.59 17.28
C TYR A 107 -19.56 15.30 17.71
N GLU A 108 -19.63 15.89 18.90
CA GLU A 108 -18.56 16.66 19.50
C GLU A 108 -17.78 15.74 20.43
N PHE A 109 -16.47 15.68 20.24
CA PHE A 109 -15.57 14.91 21.09
C PHE A 109 -14.46 15.84 21.58
N PRO A 110 -13.93 15.65 22.81
CA PRO A 110 -12.78 16.42 23.27
C PRO A 110 -11.65 16.29 22.24
N GLU A 111 -11.12 17.42 21.77
CA GLU A 111 -10.03 17.43 20.81
C GLU A 111 -8.83 16.69 21.38
N ASP A 112 -8.26 15.82 20.57
CA ASP A 112 -6.98 15.19 20.84
C ASP A 112 -5.91 16.08 20.18
N PRO A 113 -5.05 16.78 20.95
CA PRO A 113 -4.12 17.77 20.41
C PRO A 113 -3.18 17.23 19.31
N GLY A 114 -3.02 15.90 19.21
CA GLY A 114 -2.19 15.23 18.21
C GLY A 114 -2.91 14.72 16.95
N GLN A 115 -4.26 14.78 16.86
CA GLN A 115 -4.96 14.21 15.71
C GLN A 115 -5.11 15.20 14.54
N PRO A 116 -4.64 14.84 13.33
CA PRO A 116 -4.81 15.68 12.15
C PRO A 116 -6.29 15.82 11.76
N SER A 117 -6.61 16.91 11.06
CA SER A 117 -7.96 17.19 10.55
C SER A 117 -8.55 16.00 9.79
N ARG A 118 -9.75 15.55 10.18
CA ARG A 118 -10.49 14.46 9.53
C ARG A 118 -11.04 14.80 8.13
N LEU A 119 -10.81 16.02 7.65
CA LEU A 119 -11.19 16.44 6.30
C LEU A 119 -10.18 16.01 5.22
N VAL A 120 -8.94 15.70 5.63
CA VAL A 120 -7.87 15.26 4.72
C VAL A 120 -7.42 13.87 5.14
N ILE A 121 -7.54 12.90 4.25
CA ILE A 121 -7.05 11.55 4.48
C ILE A 121 -5.53 11.57 4.43
N ARG A 122 -4.92 11.06 5.50
CA ARG A 122 -3.47 10.87 5.63
C ARG A 122 -3.22 9.45 6.12
N PRO A 123 -3.15 8.47 5.22
CA PRO A 123 -2.95 7.08 5.60
C PRO A 123 -1.65 6.93 6.43
N SER A 124 -1.64 6.04 7.42
CA SER A 124 -0.45 5.75 8.24
C SER A 124 0.41 4.66 7.61
N ASP A 125 1.61 4.43 8.12
CA ASP A 125 2.48 3.34 7.63
C ASP A 125 2.17 1.98 8.26
N ALA A 126 0.96 1.85 8.84
CA ALA A 126 0.53 0.61 9.47
C ALA A 126 0.41 -0.54 8.45
N ARG A 127 0.77 -1.74 8.91
CA ARG A 127 0.82 -2.93 8.07
C ARG A 127 -0.55 -3.44 7.63
N TYR A 128 -1.60 -3.24 8.43
CA TYR A 128 -2.93 -3.77 8.14
C TYR A 128 -3.96 -2.64 8.01
N LEU A 129 -4.90 -2.86 7.09
CA LEU A 129 -6.07 -2.02 6.90
C LEU A 129 -7.33 -2.90 7.02
N PHE A 130 -8.25 -2.50 7.89
CA PHE A 130 -9.54 -3.15 8.09
C PHE A 130 -10.65 -2.23 7.58
N VAL A 131 -11.40 -2.66 6.57
CA VAL A 131 -12.42 -1.82 5.92
C VAL A 131 -13.77 -2.51 5.97
N TYR A 132 -14.83 -1.79 6.29
CA TYR A 132 -16.19 -2.30 6.13
C TYR A 132 -17.20 -1.17 5.91
N PRO A 133 -18.27 -1.42 5.14
CA PRO A 133 -19.41 -0.51 5.08
C PRO A 133 -20.17 -0.53 6.38
N PHE A 134 -20.84 0.57 6.71
CA PHE A 134 -21.65 0.65 7.92
C PHE A 134 -22.97 1.36 7.65
N ILE A 135 -24.05 0.77 8.12
CA ILE A 135 -25.42 1.28 8.00
C ILE A 135 -26.09 1.19 9.37
N LYS A 136 -26.71 2.29 9.80
CA LYS A 136 -27.53 2.35 11.00
C LYS A 136 -28.99 2.02 10.67
N THR A 137 -29.72 1.50 11.64
CA THR A 137 -31.18 1.35 11.54
C THR A 137 -31.86 2.71 11.49
N ARG A 138 -33.06 2.79 10.91
CA ARG A 138 -33.84 4.06 10.90
C ARG A 138 -34.14 4.58 12.30
N GLY A 139 -34.28 3.69 13.28
CA GLY A 139 -34.46 4.04 14.69
C GLY A 139 -33.35 4.95 15.24
N TRP A 140 -32.10 4.79 14.78
CA TRP A 140 -31.00 5.67 15.17
C TRP A 140 -31.32 7.14 14.85
N TYR A 141 -31.79 7.40 13.63
CA TYR A 141 -32.03 8.77 13.15
C TYR A 141 -33.24 9.45 13.78
N MET A 142 -34.14 8.67 14.38
CA MET A 142 -35.30 9.18 15.12
C MET A 142 -34.93 9.64 16.55
N LEU A 143 -33.75 9.25 17.05
CA LEU A 143 -33.29 9.65 18.37
C LEU A 143 -32.83 11.12 18.40
N PRO A 144 -33.13 11.84 19.50
CA PRO A 144 -32.54 13.15 19.77
C PRO A 144 -31.00 13.13 19.66
N LYS A 145 -30.39 14.22 19.17
CA LYS A 145 -28.92 14.33 19.01
C LYS A 145 -28.19 14.04 20.33
N ALA A 146 -28.72 14.52 21.46
CA ALA A 146 -28.12 14.33 22.78
C ALA A 146 -28.03 12.84 23.18
N GLU A 147 -29.08 12.06 22.93
CA GLU A 147 -29.06 10.61 23.20
C GLU A 147 -28.05 9.88 22.33
N ARG A 148 -27.99 10.25 21.04
CA ARG A 148 -26.97 9.71 20.13
C ARG A 148 -25.56 10.11 20.57
N GLN A 149 -25.35 11.34 21.04
CA GLN A 149 -24.07 11.82 21.56
C GLN A 149 -23.61 10.96 22.74
N THR A 150 -24.47 10.71 23.73
CA THR A 150 -24.13 9.85 24.88
C THR A 150 -23.69 8.45 24.46
N MET A 151 -24.37 7.84 23.49
CA MET A 151 -23.96 6.52 22.96
C MET A 151 -22.65 6.60 22.17
N MET A 152 -22.39 7.70 21.46
CA MET A 152 -21.12 7.92 20.76
C MET A 152 -19.97 8.21 21.73
N ASP A 153 -20.22 8.85 22.88
CA ASP A 153 -19.21 9.07 23.92
C ASP A 153 -18.75 7.74 24.53
N GLU A 154 -19.68 6.81 24.76
CA GLU A 154 -19.38 5.43 25.13
C GLU A 154 -18.54 4.73 24.06
N HIS A 155 -18.98 4.78 22.80
CA HIS A 155 -18.27 4.18 21.67
C HIS A 155 -16.83 4.70 21.52
N VAL A 156 -16.62 6.02 21.64
CA VAL A 156 -15.29 6.64 21.60
C VAL A 156 -14.44 6.25 22.81
N ARG A 157 -15.05 6.10 23.99
CA ARG A 157 -14.33 5.64 25.19
C ARG A 157 -13.78 4.22 25.01
N VAL A 158 -14.56 3.33 24.40
CA VAL A 158 -14.09 1.99 24.02
C VAL A 158 -12.94 2.10 23.03
N GLY A 159 -13.11 2.85 21.94
CA GLY A 159 -12.06 3.04 20.93
C GLY A 159 -10.73 3.57 21.49
N ARG A 160 -10.79 4.49 22.48
CA ARG A 160 -9.60 5.04 23.15
C ARG A 160 -8.80 4.02 23.97
N LYS A 161 -9.35 2.85 24.28
CA LYS A 161 -8.60 1.75 24.92
C LYS A 161 -7.61 1.08 23.95
N TYR A 162 -7.77 1.29 22.65
CA TYR A 162 -6.98 0.66 21.58
C TYR A 162 -6.20 1.72 20.77
N PRO A 163 -5.22 2.42 21.37
CA PRO A 163 -4.51 3.51 20.70
C PRO A 163 -3.62 3.06 19.52
N SER A 164 -3.32 1.76 19.42
CA SER A 164 -2.63 1.13 18.28
C SER A 164 -3.48 1.08 17.00
N ILE A 165 -4.80 1.28 17.13
CA ILE A 165 -5.74 1.27 16.01
C ILE A 165 -6.14 2.69 15.64
N ARG A 166 -5.77 3.11 14.45
CA ARG A 166 -6.13 4.42 13.90
C ARG A 166 -7.38 4.32 13.03
N LEU A 167 -8.36 5.18 13.27
CA LEU A 167 -9.62 5.21 12.52
C LEU A 167 -9.65 6.31 11.46
N ASN A 168 -10.09 5.95 10.26
CA ASN A 168 -10.47 6.84 9.17
C ASN A 168 -11.94 6.57 8.79
N THR A 169 -12.85 7.45 9.22
CA THR A 169 -14.27 7.38 8.88
C THR A 169 -14.61 8.32 7.74
N THR A 170 -15.29 7.79 6.73
CA THR A 170 -15.81 8.55 5.58
C THR A 170 -17.31 8.30 5.40
N TYR A 171 -18.00 9.18 4.68
CA TYR A 171 -19.46 9.25 4.64
C TYR A 171 -19.98 9.05 3.22
N SER A 172 -21.02 8.24 3.07
CA SER A 172 -21.55 7.79 1.77
C SER A 172 -23.02 8.18 1.52
N TYR A 173 -23.65 8.94 2.43
CA TYR A 173 -25.04 9.38 2.32
C TYR A 173 -25.39 9.96 0.95
N GLY A 174 -26.24 9.25 0.19
CA GLY A 174 -26.70 9.66 -1.14
C GLY A 174 -25.67 9.51 -2.26
N LEU A 175 -24.47 9.01 -1.94
CA LEU A 175 -23.41 8.71 -2.90
C LEU A 175 -23.33 7.23 -3.23
N ASP A 176 -23.69 6.37 -2.27
CA ASP A 176 -23.60 4.91 -2.34
C ASP A 176 -24.58 4.26 -1.35
N ASP A 177 -24.67 2.93 -1.34
CA ASP A 177 -25.66 2.16 -0.58
C ASP A 177 -25.44 2.19 0.95
N GLN A 178 -24.20 2.39 1.40
CA GLN A 178 -23.87 2.51 2.81
C GLN A 178 -23.94 3.96 3.31
N GLU A 179 -23.97 4.14 4.62
CA GLU A 179 -23.97 5.47 5.24
C GLU A 179 -22.55 5.91 5.58
N PHE A 180 -21.71 4.96 5.99
CA PHE A 180 -20.30 5.19 6.32
C PHE A 180 -19.42 4.11 5.69
N ILE A 181 -18.19 4.48 5.37
CA ILE A 181 -17.09 3.54 5.29
C ILE A 181 -16.15 3.82 6.44
N VAL A 182 -15.92 2.78 7.25
CA VAL A 182 -14.96 2.82 8.34
C VAL A 182 -13.74 2.00 7.95
N ALA A 183 -12.58 2.66 7.99
CA ALA A 183 -11.30 2.07 7.66
C ALA A 183 -10.36 2.24 8.86
N PHE A 184 -9.85 1.14 9.39
CA PHE A 184 -8.96 1.11 10.55
C PHE A 184 -7.57 0.67 10.12
N GLU A 185 -6.55 1.39 10.55
CA GLU A 185 -5.14 1.10 10.28
C GLU A 185 -4.47 0.64 11.58
N GLY A 186 -3.67 -0.43 11.53
CA GLY A 186 -2.93 -0.92 12.68
C GLY A 186 -1.92 -2.03 12.33
N ASP A 187 -1.00 -2.32 13.24
CA ASP A 187 0.06 -3.33 13.03
C ASP A 187 -0.25 -4.69 13.66
N GLN A 188 -1.26 -4.77 14.53
CA GLN A 188 -1.65 -5.99 15.23
C GLN A 188 -3.13 -6.29 14.97
N PRO A 189 -3.47 -7.31 14.16
CA PRO A 189 -4.86 -7.67 13.90
C PRO A 189 -5.65 -8.11 15.15
N GLY A 190 -4.95 -8.64 16.17
CA GLY A 190 -5.56 -8.99 17.46
C GLY A 190 -6.20 -7.79 18.15
N ASP A 191 -5.51 -6.64 18.17
CA ASP A 191 -6.03 -5.42 18.78
C ASP A 191 -7.33 -4.95 18.10
N PHE A 192 -7.41 -5.05 16.77
CA PHE A 192 -8.61 -4.71 16.03
C PHE A 192 -9.75 -5.71 16.28
N LEU A 193 -9.43 -7.00 16.39
CA LEU A 193 -10.40 -8.04 16.75
C LEU A 193 -11.02 -7.75 18.12
N ASP A 194 -10.20 -7.50 19.14
CA ASP A 194 -10.64 -7.21 20.50
C ASP A 194 -11.44 -5.91 20.56
N LEU A 195 -10.98 -4.86 19.85
CA LEU A 195 -11.71 -3.59 19.72
C LEU A 195 -13.12 -3.82 19.18
N VAL A 196 -13.26 -4.56 18.07
CA VAL A 196 -14.57 -4.80 17.47
C VAL A 196 -15.43 -5.65 18.40
N MET A 197 -14.86 -6.66 19.10
CA MET A 197 -15.59 -7.43 20.11
C MET A 197 -16.16 -6.54 21.21
N GLU A 198 -15.38 -5.64 21.78
CA GLU A 198 -15.86 -4.73 22.83
C GLU A 198 -16.90 -3.73 22.29
N LEU A 199 -16.69 -3.21 21.06
CA LEU A 199 -17.65 -2.30 20.43
C LEU A 199 -19.03 -2.95 20.19
N ARG A 200 -19.09 -4.28 20.03
CA ARG A 200 -20.36 -5.02 19.87
C ARG A 200 -21.26 -4.95 21.09
N GLU A 201 -20.68 -4.78 22.27
CA GLU A 201 -21.40 -4.71 23.54
C GLU A 201 -21.97 -3.30 23.81
N SER A 202 -21.49 -2.28 23.09
CA SER A 202 -21.93 -0.89 23.28
C SER A 202 -23.40 -0.69 22.94
N LYS A 203 -24.07 0.27 23.60
CA LYS A 203 -25.49 0.57 23.32
C LYS A 203 -25.72 1.00 21.86
N ALA A 204 -24.75 1.71 21.27
CA ALA A 204 -24.78 2.13 19.87
C ALA A 204 -24.82 0.96 18.88
N SER A 205 -24.31 -0.22 19.28
CA SER A 205 -24.27 -1.44 18.47
C SER A 205 -25.66 -1.96 18.13
N SER A 206 -26.64 -1.79 19.04
CA SER A 206 -28.04 -2.19 18.83
C SER A 206 -28.75 -1.49 17.66
N TYR A 207 -28.14 -0.41 17.14
CA TYR A 207 -28.63 0.33 15.99
C TYR A 207 -27.89 -0.01 14.69
N THR A 208 -27.08 -1.07 14.65
CA THR A 208 -26.36 -1.49 13.45
C THR A 208 -27.29 -2.32 12.56
N LEU A 209 -27.52 -1.87 11.33
CA LEU A 209 -28.30 -2.62 10.33
C LEU A 209 -27.40 -3.54 9.51
N ARG A 210 -26.25 -3.03 9.06
CA ARG A 210 -25.28 -3.78 8.27
C ARG A 210 -23.88 -3.23 8.50
N ASP A 211 -22.93 -4.11 8.76
CA ASP A 211 -21.52 -3.77 8.84
C ASP A 211 -20.58 -4.80 8.21
N THR A 212 -21.16 -5.60 7.32
CA THR A 212 -20.50 -6.61 6.49
C THR A 212 -20.70 -6.27 5.02
N PRO A 213 -19.80 -6.70 4.14
CA PRO A 213 -18.59 -7.51 4.42
C PRO A 213 -17.42 -6.72 5.03
N THR A 214 -16.62 -7.40 5.86
CA THR A 214 -15.39 -6.85 6.46
C THR A 214 -14.15 -7.36 5.76
N PHE A 215 -13.26 -6.44 5.37
CA PHE A 215 -12.03 -6.72 4.64
C PHE A 215 -10.82 -6.49 5.52
N THR A 216 -10.00 -7.51 5.71
CA THR A 216 -8.65 -7.39 6.27
C THR A 216 -7.65 -7.37 5.12
N CYS A 217 -6.88 -6.30 5.03
CA CYS A 217 -5.98 -6.04 3.91
C CYS A 217 -4.55 -5.86 4.43
N VAL A 218 -3.56 -6.36 3.67
CA VAL A 218 -2.14 -6.23 4.02
C VAL A 218 -1.51 -5.15 3.16
N GLN A 219 -0.92 -4.14 3.79
CA GLN A 219 -0.21 -3.08 3.11
C GLN A 219 1.02 -3.66 2.41
N MET A 220 1.23 -3.26 1.15
CA MET A 220 2.40 -3.64 0.37
C MET A 220 2.64 -2.62 -0.74
N SER A 221 3.77 -2.73 -1.45
CA SER A 221 3.99 -1.93 -2.65
C SER A 221 3.01 -2.35 -3.77
N LEU A 222 2.79 -1.47 -4.75
CA LEU A 222 1.95 -1.80 -5.92
C LEU A 222 2.42 -3.07 -6.62
N TRP A 223 3.73 -3.19 -6.80
CA TRP A 223 4.33 -4.31 -7.52
C TRP A 223 4.30 -5.61 -6.71
N ASP A 224 4.50 -5.52 -5.39
CA ASP A 224 4.33 -6.66 -4.49
C ASP A 224 2.91 -7.22 -4.56
N MET A 225 1.92 -6.32 -4.56
CA MET A 225 0.51 -6.67 -4.71
C MET A 225 0.25 -7.40 -6.02
N LEU A 226 0.76 -6.87 -7.14
CA LEU A 226 0.63 -7.51 -8.44
C LEU A 226 1.32 -8.88 -8.49
N ASP A 227 2.46 -9.04 -7.81
CA ASP A 227 3.16 -10.32 -7.74
C ASP A 227 2.38 -11.38 -6.96
N THR A 228 1.54 -10.99 -5.99
CA THR A 228 0.68 -11.96 -5.28
C THR A 228 -0.41 -12.59 -6.15
N LEU A 229 -0.76 -11.99 -7.30
CA LEU A 229 -1.84 -12.46 -8.17
C LEU A 229 -1.56 -13.82 -8.83
N GLY A 230 -0.28 -14.18 -8.93
CA GLY A 230 0.21 -15.41 -9.52
C GLY A 230 1.00 -15.17 -10.81
N GLY A 231 1.16 -16.26 -11.56
CA GLY A 231 2.19 -16.41 -12.58
C GLY A 231 3.48 -16.95 -12.01
N ALA A 232 4.44 -17.35 -12.85
CA ALA A 232 5.67 -17.99 -12.40
C ALA A 232 6.22 -17.28 -11.16
N GLY A 233 6.15 -17.95 -10.01
CA GLY A 233 6.89 -17.57 -8.82
C GLY A 233 8.36 -17.77 -9.14
N ALA A 234 8.93 -16.85 -9.92
CA ALA A 234 10.32 -16.81 -10.32
C ALA A 234 10.49 -15.54 -11.17
N ALA A 235 11.21 -14.56 -10.66
CA ALA A 235 12.49 -14.16 -11.24
C ALA A 235 12.64 -13.86 -12.76
N GLN A 236 11.61 -13.86 -13.62
CA GLN A 236 11.85 -14.04 -15.06
C GLN A 236 11.07 -13.19 -16.04
N ALA A 237 10.27 -12.21 -15.61
CA ALA A 237 9.66 -11.31 -16.58
C ALA A 237 9.58 -9.83 -16.15
N VAL A 238 10.47 -9.43 -15.26
CA VAL A 238 10.96 -8.04 -15.16
C VAL A 238 12.49 -7.99 -15.26
N SER A 239 13.09 -8.93 -16.00
CA SER A 239 14.34 -8.61 -16.69
C SER A 239 13.90 -7.79 -17.90
N ARG A 240 13.84 -6.46 -17.78
CA ARG A 240 13.39 -5.57 -18.88
C ARG A 240 14.21 -5.73 -20.16
N ARG A 241 15.32 -6.48 -20.11
CA ARG A 241 16.16 -6.91 -21.22
C ARG A 241 16.65 -8.34 -20.91
N PRO A 242 16.76 -9.27 -21.88
CA PRO A 242 17.32 -10.60 -21.61
C PRO A 242 18.72 -10.46 -21.00
N ALA A 243 19.06 -11.34 -20.06
CA ALA A 243 20.43 -11.45 -19.58
C ALA A 243 21.31 -11.71 -20.80
N ARG A 244 22.35 -10.89 -20.98
CA ARG A 244 23.33 -11.06 -22.04
C ARG A 244 24.08 -12.38 -21.80
N ALA A 245 24.82 -12.84 -22.82
CA ALA A 245 25.60 -14.07 -22.73
C ALA A 245 26.62 -14.09 -21.56
N ASP A 246 26.96 -12.91 -21.02
CA ASP A 246 27.84 -12.72 -19.87
C ASP A 246 27.09 -12.70 -18.50
N GLY A 247 25.78 -12.93 -18.49
CA GLY A 247 24.95 -12.98 -17.28
C GLY A 247 24.49 -11.62 -16.76
N TYR A 248 24.71 -10.52 -17.48
CA TYR A 248 24.29 -9.18 -17.07
C TYR A 248 22.98 -8.74 -17.75
N THR A 249 22.12 -8.08 -16.99
CA THR A 249 20.85 -7.50 -17.42
C THR A 249 20.95 -5.98 -17.42
N PRO A 250 20.74 -5.29 -18.55
CA PRO A 250 20.68 -3.84 -18.55
C PRO A 250 19.42 -3.35 -17.82
N ALA A 251 19.59 -2.44 -16.85
CA ALA A 251 18.60 -2.12 -15.83
C ALA A 251 18.15 -0.64 -15.82
N ALA A 252 19.03 0.30 -16.18
CA ALA A 252 18.73 1.74 -16.23
C ALA A 252 19.70 2.48 -17.16
N SER A 253 19.36 3.72 -17.54
CA SER A 253 20.33 4.69 -18.07
C SER A 253 20.92 5.51 -16.91
N LEU A 254 22.19 5.92 -17.02
CA LEU A 254 22.82 6.86 -16.09
C LEU A 254 22.11 8.23 -16.08
N ALA A 255 21.42 8.60 -17.16
CA ALA A 255 20.62 9.82 -17.19
C ALA A 255 19.45 9.78 -16.19
N ASP A 256 18.88 8.60 -15.95
CA ASP A 256 17.78 8.39 -15.00
C ASP A 256 18.28 8.18 -13.56
N LEU A 257 19.60 7.97 -13.39
CA LEU A 257 20.25 7.77 -12.10
C LEU A 257 21.46 8.72 -11.94
N PRO A 258 21.24 10.05 -11.85
CA PRO A 258 22.31 11.02 -11.65
C PRO A 258 23.04 10.83 -10.29
N PRO A 259 24.27 11.35 -10.13
CA PRO A 259 24.98 11.29 -8.84
C PRO A 259 24.15 11.87 -7.69
N GLY A 260 24.09 11.13 -6.58
CA GLY A 260 23.29 11.46 -5.40
C GLY A 260 21.84 10.97 -5.43
N SER A 261 21.43 10.27 -6.50
CA SER A 261 20.09 9.70 -6.62
C SER A 261 20.04 8.20 -6.38
N SER A 262 18.84 7.70 -6.16
CA SER A 262 18.51 6.29 -6.06
C SER A 262 17.28 5.99 -6.91
N MET A 263 17.16 4.75 -7.37
CA MET A 263 15.97 4.28 -8.06
C MET A 263 15.74 2.79 -7.82
N ARG A 264 14.50 2.35 -7.97
CA ARG A 264 14.18 0.93 -8.01
C ARG A 264 14.23 0.45 -9.45
N VAL A 265 14.90 -0.68 -9.65
CA VAL A 265 14.88 -1.46 -10.89
C VAL A 265 14.53 -2.91 -10.55
N TYR A 266 14.43 -3.74 -11.59
CA TYR A 266 14.27 -5.18 -11.43
C TYR A 266 15.34 -5.90 -12.23
N ALA A 267 15.97 -6.90 -11.60
CA ALA A 267 16.99 -7.75 -12.23
C ALA A 267 16.71 -9.19 -11.84
N ALA A 268 16.60 -10.09 -12.83
CA ALA A 268 16.18 -11.48 -12.60
C ALA A 268 14.95 -11.58 -11.68
N GLY A 269 13.96 -10.70 -11.90
CA GLY A 269 12.69 -10.59 -11.15
C GLY A 269 12.80 -10.30 -9.65
N GLU A 270 13.98 -9.96 -9.15
CA GLU A 270 14.15 -9.35 -7.83
C GLU A 270 14.06 -7.84 -7.93
N ALA A 271 13.39 -7.19 -6.97
CA ALA A 271 13.41 -5.75 -6.84
C ALA A 271 14.79 -5.32 -6.33
N VAL A 272 15.52 -4.52 -7.10
CA VAL A 272 16.87 -4.06 -6.80
C VAL A 272 16.85 -2.54 -6.63
N ALA A 273 17.42 -2.05 -5.54
CA ALA A 273 17.65 -0.64 -5.33
C ALA A 273 19.01 -0.27 -5.91
N LEU A 274 19.00 0.64 -6.88
CA LEU A 274 20.20 1.28 -7.38
C LEU A 274 20.46 2.58 -6.62
N PHE A 275 21.72 2.84 -6.32
CA PHE A 275 22.19 4.08 -5.69
C PHE A 275 23.40 4.59 -6.45
N ASN A 276 23.39 5.84 -6.88
CA ASN A 276 24.57 6.49 -7.44
C ASN A 276 25.21 7.37 -6.37
N VAL A 277 26.25 6.84 -5.72
CA VAL A 277 26.97 7.53 -4.64
C VAL A 277 28.26 8.11 -5.22
N ASN A 278 28.33 9.44 -5.31
CA ASN A 278 29.49 10.17 -5.83
C ASN A 278 29.96 9.71 -7.23
N GLY A 279 29.03 9.27 -8.09
CA GLY A 279 29.34 8.77 -9.44
C GLY A 279 29.51 7.24 -9.52
N THR A 280 29.57 6.54 -8.39
CA THR A 280 29.67 5.07 -8.35
C THR A 280 28.29 4.47 -8.10
N VAL A 281 27.88 3.55 -8.97
CA VAL A 281 26.58 2.87 -8.86
C VAL A 281 26.69 1.60 -8.03
N TYR A 282 25.84 1.49 -7.01
CA TYR A 282 25.68 0.33 -6.14
C TYR A 282 24.29 -0.28 -6.33
N ALA A 283 24.17 -1.59 -6.12
CA ALA A 283 22.93 -2.31 -6.25
C ALA A 283 22.74 -3.29 -5.09
N ILE A 284 21.63 -3.16 -4.36
CA ILE A 284 21.23 -4.05 -3.27
C ILE A 284 19.78 -4.48 -3.42
N SER A 285 19.33 -5.49 -2.67
CA SER A 285 17.91 -5.83 -2.62
C SER A 285 17.11 -4.59 -2.22
N ASN A 286 16.05 -4.26 -2.95
CA ASN A 286 15.19 -3.13 -2.60
C ASN A 286 14.36 -3.41 -1.35
N ARG A 287 14.35 -4.65 -0.85
CA ARG A 287 13.54 -5.03 0.32
C ARG A 287 14.41 -5.03 1.57
N CYS A 288 14.06 -4.17 2.52
CA CYS A 288 14.62 -4.24 3.85
C CYS A 288 14.35 -5.62 4.47
N THR A 289 15.37 -6.27 5.02
CA THR A 289 15.25 -7.60 5.66
C THR A 289 14.46 -7.58 6.97
N HIS A 290 14.22 -6.42 7.57
CA HIS A 290 13.40 -6.28 8.78
C HIS A 290 11.89 -6.29 8.47
N ALA A 291 11.42 -5.30 7.72
CA ALA A 291 9.99 -5.08 7.47
C ALA A 291 9.64 -4.93 5.98
N ARG A 292 10.56 -5.23 5.06
CA ARG A 292 10.37 -5.17 3.59
C ARG A 292 10.12 -3.78 3.00
N ALA A 293 10.46 -2.73 3.73
CA ALA A 293 10.52 -1.36 3.23
C ALA A 293 11.32 -1.25 1.92
N SER A 294 10.92 -0.32 1.05
CA SER A 294 11.61 0.03 -0.19
C SER A 294 12.90 0.79 0.13
N LEU A 295 14.05 0.15 -0.02
CA LEU A 295 15.34 0.76 0.31
C LEU A 295 15.74 1.87 -0.66
N SER A 296 15.27 1.84 -1.91
CA SER A 296 15.49 2.94 -2.87
C SER A 296 14.87 4.26 -2.41
N GLU A 297 13.90 4.22 -1.50
CA GLU A 297 13.26 5.40 -0.87
C GLU A 297 13.94 5.81 0.44
N GLY A 298 15.03 5.11 0.84
CA GLY A 298 15.80 5.41 2.03
C GLY A 298 16.76 6.59 1.87
N THR A 299 17.20 7.13 3.00
CA THR A 299 18.16 8.24 3.04
C THR A 299 19.58 7.72 2.87
N VAL A 300 20.34 8.26 1.92
CA VAL A 300 21.72 7.86 1.64
C VAL A 300 22.71 8.75 2.38
N ASP A 301 23.67 8.15 3.08
CA ASP A 301 24.88 8.83 3.54
C ASP A 301 26.04 8.45 2.63
N ALA A 302 26.42 9.39 1.78
CA ALA A 302 27.45 9.20 0.76
C ALA A 302 28.87 9.07 1.35
N ALA A 303 29.12 9.64 2.53
CA ALA A 303 30.44 9.56 3.18
C ALA A 303 30.68 8.17 3.78
N ARG A 304 29.61 7.54 4.28
CA ARG A 304 29.65 6.19 4.84
C ARG A 304 29.29 5.09 3.83
N CYS A 305 28.80 5.46 2.65
CA CYS A 305 28.28 4.54 1.63
C CYS A 305 27.18 3.61 2.18
N VAL A 306 26.18 4.20 2.83
CA VAL A 306 25.07 3.48 3.47
C VAL A 306 23.72 4.04 3.07
N VAL A 307 22.69 3.20 3.16
CA VAL A 307 21.29 3.62 3.12
C VAL A 307 20.61 3.35 4.45
N THR A 308 19.89 4.35 4.95
CA THR A 308 19.00 4.23 6.10
C THR A 308 17.59 3.93 5.60
N CYS A 309 17.07 2.77 5.99
CA CYS A 309 15.72 2.32 5.69
C CYS A 309 14.68 3.35 6.17
N PRO A 310 13.69 3.72 5.34
CA PRO A 310 12.75 4.80 5.65
C PRO A 310 11.75 4.46 6.75
N TRP A 311 11.61 3.18 7.13
CA TRP A 311 10.59 2.74 8.09
C TRP A 311 11.11 2.67 9.52
N HIS A 312 12.13 1.85 9.76
CA HIS A 312 12.62 1.56 11.12
C HIS A 312 14.10 1.91 11.29
N ALA A 313 14.62 2.80 10.45
CA ALA A 313 15.98 3.33 10.50
C ALA A 313 17.11 2.27 10.46
N GLY A 314 16.83 1.06 9.96
CA GLY A 314 17.86 0.05 9.72
C GLY A 314 18.88 0.55 8.68
N VAL A 315 20.16 0.51 9.03
CA VAL A 315 21.25 1.03 8.18
C VAL A 315 21.94 -0.13 7.49
N PHE A 316 22.04 -0.07 6.16
CA PHE A 316 22.70 -1.09 5.35
C PHE A 316 23.89 -0.51 4.59
N SER A 317 25.00 -1.23 4.56
CA SER A 317 26.12 -0.96 3.65
C SER A 317 25.68 -1.16 2.20
N LEU A 318 25.88 -0.16 1.33
CA LEU A 318 25.58 -0.27 -0.09
C LEU A 318 26.60 -1.17 -0.83
N GLU A 319 27.81 -1.30 -0.28
CA GLU A 319 28.88 -2.12 -0.84
C GLU A 319 28.68 -3.61 -0.54
N SER A 320 28.33 -3.94 0.71
CA SER A 320 28.33 -5.32 1.21
C SER A 320 26.94 -5.86 1.57
N GLY A 321 25.93 -4.99 1.64
CA GLY A 321 24.59 -5.32 2.10
C GLY A 321 24.48 -5.60 3.60
N GLN A 322 25.58 -5.50 4.35
CA GLN A 322 25.60 -5.77 5.79
C GLN A 322 24.76 -4.77 6.56
N VAL A 323 24.11 -5.26 7.62
CA VAL A 323 23.45 -4.39 8.60
C VAL A 323 24.53 -3.72 9.44
N LEU A 324 24.48 -2.40 9.52
CA LEU A 324 25.43 -1.61 10.31
C LEU A 324 24.77 -1.01 11.54
N ASP A 325 23.44 -0.82 11.52
CA ASP A 325 22.67 -0.28 12.65
C ASP A 325 21.17 -0.60 12.50
N GLY A 326 20.43 -0.42 13.60
CA GLY A 326 18.98 -0.55 13.66
C GLY A 326 18.48 -2.00 13.84
N PRO A 327 17.15 -2.22 13.72
CA PRO A 327 16.52 -3.49 14.04
C PRO A 327 16.76 -4.67 13.07
N PRO A 328 17.18 -4.52 11.79
CA PRO A 328 17.44 -5.69 10.95
C PRO A 328 18.54 -6.58 11.54
N SER A 329 18.36 -7.90 11.48
CA SER A 329 19.37 -8.88 11.91
C SER A 329 20.02 -9.62 10.74
N LEU A 330 19.53 -9.41 9.52
CA LEU A 330 19.98 -10.09 8.31
C LEU A 330 20.46 -9.08 7.26
N PRO A 331 21.57 -9.35 6.55
CA PRO A 331 22.04 -8.50 5.46
C PRO A 331 21.10 -8.58 4.26
N VAL A 332 21.08 -7.52 3.45
CA VAL A 332 20.46 -7.55 2.12
C VAL A 332 21.42 -8.17 1.10
N ALA A 333 20.86 -8.77 0.05
CA ALA A 333 21.66 -9.22 -1.09
C ALA A 333 22.27 -8.01 -1.82
N THR A 334 23.50 -8.17 -2.32
CA THR A 334 24.15 -7.22 -3.22
C THR A 334 24.19 -7.78 -4.63
N TYR A 335 24.23 -6.90 -5.62
CA TYR A 335 24.25 -7.25 -7.03
C TYR A 335 25.46 -6.60 -7.70
N ARG A 336 26.13 -7.33 -8.59
CA ARG A 336 27.26 -6.77 -9.34
C ARG A 336 26.73 -5.81 -10.39
N VAL A 337 27.34 -4.63 -10.46
CA VAL A 337 26.99 -3.58 -11.42
C VAL A 337 28.15 -3.36 -12.38
N LYS A 338 27.84 -3.16 -13.66
CA LYS A 338 28.78 -2.72 -14.68
C LYS A 338 28.16 -1.58 -15.48
N LEU A 339 28.98 -0.64 -15.91
CA LEU A 339 28.58 0.41 -16.85
C LEU A 339 29.12 0.08 -18.25
N GLU A 340 28.27 0.19 -19.27
CA GLU A 340 28.69 0.20 -20.67
C GLU A 340 28.09 1.43 -21.36
N GLY A 341 28.94 2.41 -21.67
CA GLY A 341 28.47 3.71 -22.14
C GLY A 341 27.61 4.39 -21.09
N ASP A 342 26.36 4.68 -21.45
CA ASP A 342 25.35 5.29 -20.58
C ASP A 342 24.47 4.28 -19.85
N THR A 343 24.66 2.98 -20.10
CA THR A 343 23.76 1.93 -19.63
C THR A 343 24.31 1.25 -18.38
N VAL A 344 23.48 1.18 -17.33
CA VAL A 344 23.73 0.41 -16.11
C VAL A 344 23.30 -1.04 -16.33
N LEU A 345 24.22 -1.98 -16.12
CA LEU A 345 23.98 -3.42 -16.17
C LEU A 345 24.14 -4.07 -14.81
N ILE A 346 23.27 -5.03 -14.49
CA ILE A 346 23.21 -5.74 -13.20
C ILE A 346 23.28 -7.25 -13.45
N ALA A 347 24.17 -7.95 -12.75
CA ALA A 347 24.15 -9.41 -12.70
C ALA A 347 23.30 -9.90 -11.51
N PRO A 348 22.73 -11.12 -11.59
CA PRO A 348 22.04 -11.75 -10.46
C PRO A 348 22.88 -11.75 -9.18
N ALA A 349 22.21 -11.69 -8.03
CA ALA A 349 22.87 -11.80 -6.74
C ALA A 349 23.67 -13.11 -6.66
N GLU A 350 24.90 -13.04 -6.16
CA GLU A 350 25.69 -14.25 -5.89
C GLU A 350 24.99 -15.04 -4.76
N ALA A 351 24.76 -16.33 -5.00
CA ALA A 351 24.25 -17.23 -3.95
C ALA A 351 25.30 -17.28 -2.84
N ARG A 352 25.00 -16.70 -1.67
CA ARG A 352 25.84 -16.89 -0.49
C ARG A 352 25.66 -18.33 -0.02
N GLU A 353 26.71 -19.14 -0.12
CA GLU A 353 26.80 -20.38 0.66
C GLU A 353 26.61 -20.01 2.13
N ALA A 354 25.63 -20.63 2.78
CA ALA A 354 25.48 -20.50 4.22
C ALA A 354 26.76 -21.06 4.86
N SER A 355 27.62 -20.18 5.37
CA SER A 355 28.68 -20.57 6.27
C SER A 355 28.01 -21.18 7.50
N VAL A 356 27.94 -22.51 7.54
CA VAL A 356 27.59 -23.25 8.75
C VAL A 356 28.71 -22.97 9.73
N ALA A 357 28.45 -22.07 10.67
CA ALA A 357 29.33 -21.89 11.82
C ALA A 357 29.24 -23.19 12.64
N GLY A 358 30.36 -23.92 12.68
CA GLY A 358 30.60 -25.02 13.59
C GLY A 358 31.08 -24.55 14.96
#